data_AF-A0A5B7T1S3-F1
#
_entry.id   AF-A0A5B7T1S3-F1
#
_cell.length_a   1.000
_cell.length_b   1.000
_cell.length_c   1.000
_cell.angle_alpha   90.00
_cell.angle_beta   90.00
_cell.angle_gamma   90.00
#
_symmetry.space_group_name_H-M   'P 1'
#
loop_
_entity.id
_entity.type
_entity.pdbx_description
1 polymer ?
#
loop_
_entity_poly.entity_id
_entity_poly.type
_entity_poly.pdbx_seq_one_letter_code
_entity_poly.pdbx_strand_id
1 'polypeptide(L)'
;MQKAIHEHDIALLEETIYGYKKNNTAMDTSISTLRKNLNYVRNSCTMSYSNGPLEGTIGKIKKLKHISYGFKSLEHFLKRIRLICA
;
A
#
# COMPACT_ATOMS: atom_id res chain seq x y z
N MET A 1 3.31 -15.10 -9.43
CA MET A 1 3.09 -13.75 -8.86
C MET A 1 3.96 -13.48 -7.64
N GLN A 2 3.78 -14.16 -6.50
CA GLN A 2 4.60 -13.90 -5.30
C GLN A 2 6.11 -14.03 -5.53
N LYS A 3 6.54 -15.07 -6.26
CA LYS A 3 7.96 -15.26 -6.63
C LYS A 3 8.52 -14.08 -7.44
N ALA A 4 7.78 -13.61 -8.44
CA ALA A 4 8.16 -12.46 -9.27
C ALA A 4 8.29 -11.16 -8.48
N ILE A 5 7.42 -10.95 -7.48
CA ILE A 5 7.50 -9.78 -6.60
C ILE A 5 8.73 -9.86 -5.68
N HIS A 6 9.03 -11.03 -5.12
CA HIS A 6 10.19 -11.23 -4.25
C HIS A 6 11.52 -11.12 -5.00
N GLU A 7 11.56 -11.59 -6.25
CA GLU A 7 12.75 -11.53 -7.11
C GLU A 7 12.86 -10.19 -7.86
N HIS A 8 11.92 -9.25 -7.66
CA HIS A 8 11.81 -7.99 -8.39
C HIS A 8 11.82 -8.17 -9.93
N ASP A 9 11.36 -9.33 -10.41
CA ASP A 9 11.27 -9.65 -11.83
C ASP A 9 9.96 -9.12 -12.43
N ILE A 10 10.08 -7.94 -13.03
CA ILE A 10 8.96 -7.21 -13.64
C ILE A 10 8.42 -7.94 -14.86
N ALA A 11 9.29 -8.57 -15.65
CA ALA A 11 8.87 -9.25 -16.87
C ALA A 11 8.01 -10.47 -16.53
N LEU A 12 8.45 -11.27 -15.55
CA LEU A 12 7.69 -12.40 -15.04
C LEU A 12 6.37 -11.95 -14.38
N LEU A 13 6.35 -10.79 -13.72
CA LEU A 13 5.15 -10.23 -13.11
C LEU A 13 4.11 -9.80 -14.16
N GLU A 14 4.53 -9.08 -15.19
CA GLU A 14 3.67 -8.65 -16.29
C GLU A 14 3.11 -9.86 -17.04
N GLU A 15 3.95 -10.85 -17.37
CA GLU A 15 3.52 -12.09 -18.01
C GLU A 15 2.47 -12.82 -17.17
N THR A 16 2.69 -12.93 -15.85
CA THR A 16 1.72 -13.62 -14.98
C THR A 16 0.40 -12.84 -14.88
N ILE A 17 0.43 -11.51 -14.87
CA ILE A 17 -0.76 -10.66 -14.81
C ILE A 17 -1.57 -10.74 -16.11
N TYR A 18 -0.92 -10.73 -17.27
CA TYR A 18 -1.60 -10.82 -18.57
C TYR A 18 -2.03 -12.26 -18.92
N GLY A 19 -1.27 -13.26 -18.50
CA GLY A 19 -1.59 -14.68 -18.69
C GLY A 19 -2.75 -15.20 -17.81
N TYR A 20 -3.17 -14.42 -16.80
CA TYR A 20 -4.29 -14.78 -15.94
C TYR A 20 -5.62 -14.87 -16.71
N LYS A 21 -6.27 -16.04 -16.58
CA LYS A 21 -7.63 -16.29 -17.09
C LYS A 21 -8.66 -16.12 -15.98
N LYS A 22 -9.71 -15.37 -16.29
CA LYS A 22 -10.82 -15.09 -15.39
C LYS A 22 -11.48 -16.40 -14.94
N ASN A 23 -11.73 -16.55 -13.63
CA ASN A 23 -12.33 -17.76 -13.06
C ASN A 23 -13.49 -17.48 -12.08
N ASN A 24 -14.05 -16.27 -12.11
CA ASN A 24 -15.15 -15.79 -11.26
C ASN A 24 -14.83 -15.82 -9.76
N THR A 25 -13.59 -15.49 -9.40
CA THR A 25 -13.16 -15.38 -8.00
C THR A 25 -12.76 -13.95 -7.65
N ALA A 26 -12.53 -13.67 -6.36
CA ALA A 26 -12.01 -12.38 -5.91
C ALA A 26 -10.64 -12.03 -6.53
N MET A 27 -9.91 -13.04 -7.03
CA MET A 27 -8.66 -12.84 -7.75
C MET A 27 -8.88 -12.04 -9.05
N ASP A 28 -10.01 -12.20 -9.73
CA ASP A 28 -10.30 -11.46 -10.97
C ASP A 28 -10.27 -9.95 -10.75
N THR A 29 -10.85 -9.48 -9.65
CA THR A 29 -10.85 -8.07 -9.24
C THR A 29 -9.44 -7.59 -8.91
N SER A 30 -8.66 -8.45 -8.25
CA SER A 30 -7.28 -8.15 -7.89
C SER A 30 -6.42 -7.99 -9.14
N ILE A 31 -6.52 -8.92 -10.10
CA ILE A 31 -5.79 -8.86 -11.38
C ILE A 31 -6.24 -7.67 -12.23
N SER A 32 -7.54 -7.37 -12.27
CA SER A 32 -8.05 -6.18 -12.97
C SER A 32 -7.45 -4.89 -12.38
N THR A 33 -7.37 -4.81 -11.06
CA THR A 33 -6.76 -3.66 -10.37
C THR A 33 -5.25 -3.56 -10.65
N LEU A 34 -4.54 -4.68 -10.66
CA LEU A 34 -3.11 -4.73 -11.00
C LEU A 34 -2.86 -4.29 -12.44
N ARG A 35 -3.67 -4.76 -13.40
CA ARG A 35 -3.60 -4.33 -14.82
C ARG A 35 -3.82 -2.83 -14.97
N LYS A 36 -4.80 -2.26 -14.26
CA LYS A 36 -5.07 -0.81 -14.29
C LYS A 36 -3.93 0.03 -13.71
N ASN A 37 -3.20 -0.50 -12.74
CA ASN A 37 -2.15 0.21 -12.01
C ASN A 37 -0.74 -0.30 -12.34
N LEU A 38 -0.55 -0.92 -13.51
CA LEU A 38 0.68 -1.62 -13.87
C LEU A 38 1.93 -0.74 -13.73
N ASN A 39 1.84 0.54 -14.10
CA ASN A 39 2.93 1.51 -13.97
C ASN A 39 3.38 1.68 -12.51
N TYR A 40 2.44 1.73 -11.56
CA TYR A 40 2.76 1.84 -10.14
C TYR A 40 3.36 0.55 -9.60
N VAL A 41 2.87 -0.61 -10.05
CA VAL A 41 3.43 -1.91 -9.71
C VAL A 41 4.87 -2.02 -10.21
N ARG A 42 5.13 -1.62 -11.45
CA ARG A 42 6.49 -1.55 -12.03
C ARG A 42 7.41 -0.66 -11.19
N ASN A 43 6.96 0.54 -10.86
CA ASN A 43 7.71 1.47 -10.03
C ASN A 43 7.97 0.91 -8.62
N SER A 44 7.02 0.17 -8.04
CA SER A 44 7.21 -0.45 -6.73
C SER A 44 8.27 -1.56 -6.73
N CYS A 45 8.49 -2.21 -7.87
CA CYS A 45 9.52 -3.22 -8.02
C CYS A 45 10.89 -2.62 -8.36
N THR A 46 10.97 -1.47 -9.04
CA THR A 46 12.25 -0.84 -9.44
C THR A 46 12.81 0.12 -8.41
N MET A 47 11.94 0.80 -7.66
CA MET A 47 12.36 1.83 -6.71
C MET A 47 12.83 1.20 -5.40
N SER A 48 13.92 1.72 -4.85
CA SER A 48 14.42 1.34 -3.52
C SER A 48 13.59 1.94 -2.36
N TYR A 49 12.66 2.84 -2.66
CA TYR A 49 11.77 3.43 -1.68
C TYR A 49 10.69 2.43 -1.27
N SER A 50 10.55 2.23 0.04
CA SER A 50 9.45 1.45 0.60
C SER A 50 8.35 2.37 1.11
N ASN A 51 7.10 1.88 1.10
CA ASN A 51 5.99 2.54 1.77
C ASN A 51 6.05 2.39 3.30
N GLY A 52 7.03 1.67 3.84
CA GLY A 52 7.14 1.36 5.27
C GLY A 52 7.11 2.58 6.19
N PRO A 53 7.90 3.66 5.93
CA PRO A 53 7.84 4.88 6.73
C PRO A 53 6.47 5.57 6.69
N LEU A 54 5.81 5.59 5.53
CA LEU A 54 4.47 6.15 5.36
C LEU A 54 3.43 5.33 6.15
N GLU A 55 3.48 4.01 6.00
CA GLU A 55 2.60 3.08 6.72
C GLU A 55 2.81 3.16 8.23
N GLY A 56 4.06 3.27 8.69
CA GLY A 56 4.39 3.49 10.10
C GLY A 56 3.79 4.79 10.63
N THR A 57 3.87 5.87 9.86
CA THR A 57 3.25 7.16 10.19
C THR A 57 1.72 7.06 10.28
N ILE A 58 1.08 6.44 9.28
CA ILE A 58 -0.37 6.20 9.28
C ILE A 58 -0.77 5.33 10.49
N GLY A 59 0.03 4.31 10.84
CA GLY A 59 -0.17 3.47 12.00
C GLY A 59 -0.12 4.23 13.32
N LYS A 60 0.88 5.11 13.50
CA LYS A 60 0.99 6.00 14.66
C LYS A 60 -0.24 6.91 14.79
N ILE A 61 -0.70 7.49 13.68
CA ILE A 61 -1.89 8.36 13.65
C ILE A 61 -3.17 7.57 14.01
N LYS A 62 -3.35 6.38 13.42
CA LYS A 62 -4.50 5.50 13.72
C LYS A 62 -4.52 5.10 15.19
N LYS A 63 -3.36 4.74 15.77
CA LYS A 63 -3.24 4.42 17.20
C LYS A 63 -3.55 5.64 18.08
N LEU A 64 -3.01 6.80 17.75
CA LEU A 64 -3.31 8.06 18.45
C LEU A 64 -4.80 8.37 18.45
N LYS A 65 -5.46 8.21 17.30
CA LYS A 65 -6.91 8.37 17.18
C LYS A 65 -7.66 7.37 18.07
N HIS A 66 -7.23 6.12 18.10
CA HIS A 66 -7.89 5.07 18.87
C HIS A 66 -7.80 5.28 20.40
N ILE A 67 -6.63 5.68 20.91
CA ILE A 67 -6.43 5.91 22.36
C ILE A 67 -7.04 7.22 22.86
N SER A 68 -7.33 8.15 21.95
CA SER A 68 -7.89 9.44 22.30
C SER A 68 -9.41 9.34 22.21
N TYR A 69 -10.07 9.13 23.34
CA TYR A 69 -11.52 8.97 23.51
C TYR A 69 -12.33 10.25 23.15
N GLY A 70 -12.15 10.76 21.93
CA GLY A 70 -12.74 12.00 21.42
C GLY A 70 -11.77 13.19 21.54
N PHE A 71 -11.49 13.86 20.43
CA PHE A 71 -10.86 15.18 20.44
C PHE A 71 -11.94 16.25 20.36
N LYS A 72 -12.00 17.13 21.38
CA LYS A 72 -12.85 18.33 21.33
C LYS A 72 -12.42 19.32 20.25
N SER A 73 -11.15 19.27 19.81
CA SER A 73 -10.59 20.16 18.78
C SER A 73 -9.65 19.38 17.85
N LEU A 74 -9.89 19.53 16.54
CA LEU A 74 -9.01 19.01 15.48
C LEU A 74 -7.59 19.58 15.59
N GLU A 75 -7.46 20.83 16.02
CA GLU A 75 -6.16 21.49 16.19
C GLU A 75 -5.27 20.75 17.19
N HIS A 76 -5.84 20.32 18.32
CA HIS A 76 -5.11 19.53 19.31
C HIS A 76 -4.73 18.15 18.79
N PHE A 77 -5.55 17.55 17.93
CA PHE A 77 -5.20 16.30 17.26
C PHE A 77 -4.03 16.48 16.30
N LEU A 78 -4.06 17.51 15.45
CA LEU A 78 -2.98 17.82 14.51
C LEU A 78 -1.67 18.16 15.22
N LYS A 79 -1.74 18.92 16.34
CA LYS A 79 -0.57 19.19 17.20
C LYS A 79 0.04 17.89 17.73
N ARG A 80 -0.77 16.95 18.22
CA ARG A 80 -0.29 15.64 18.69
C ARG A 80 0.29 14.78 17.57
N ILE A 81 -0.30 14.80 16.38
CA ILE A 81 0.27 14.10 15.20
C ILE A 81 1.66 14.65 14.90
N ARG A 82 1.81 15.99 14.85
CA ARG A 82 3.10 16.64 14.61
C ARG A 82 4.14 16.25 15.66
N LEU A 83 3.77 16.13 16.93
CA LEU A 83 4.69 15.72 18.00
C LEU A 83 5.13 14.25 17.91
N ILE A 84 4.32 13.37 17.34
CA ILE A 84 4.59 11.92 17.27
C ILE A 84 5.29 11.52 15.95
N CYS A 85 5.11 12.35 14.91
CA CYS A 85 5.68 12.16 13.58
C CYS A 85 6.91 13.04 13.30
N ALA A 86 7.22 13.99 14.18
CA ALA A 86 8.52 14.66 14.24
C ALA A 86 9.59 13.70 14.77
#